data_AF-A0A3S4HNU5-F1
#
_entry.id   AF-A0A3S4HNU5-F1
#
_cell.length_a   1.000
_cell.length_b   1.000
_cell.length_c   1.000
_cell.angle_alpha   90.00
_cell.angle_beta   90.00
_cell.angle_gamma   90.00
#
_symmetry.space_group_name_H-M   'P 1'
#
loop_
_entity.id
_entity.type
_entity.pdbx_description
1 polymer ?
#
loop_
_entity_poly.entity_id
_entity_poly.type
_entity_poly.pdbx_seq_one_letter_code
_entity_poly.pdbx_strand_id
1 'polypeptide(L)'
;MENKRTLVVALGGNALLKRGEPLEADIQRKNIELAARTIAQLTRQWRVVLVHGNGPQVGLLALQNSAYANVTPYPLDILGAESQGMIGYMLQQALKNHLPEREISVLLTQVEVDANDPAFPQSNQIYRPHLRRSAGPCVTGRKGLGIQSRR
;
A
#
# COMPACT_ATOMS: atom_id res chain seq x y z
N MET A 1 -30.54 -11.21 8.69
CA MET A 1 -29.53 -10.14 8.72
C MET A 1 -30.17 -8.88 8.14
N GLU A 2 -30.13 -7.78 8.88
CA GLU A 2 -30.60 -6.48 8.38
C GLU A 2 -29.88 -6.13 7.07
N ASN A 3 -30.64 -5.74 6.04
CA ASN A 3 -30.10 -5.44 4.72
C ASN A 3 -29.44 -4.05 4.72
N LYS A 4 -28.27 -3.95 5.34
CA LYS A 4 -27.48 -2.71 5.41
C LYS A 4 -26.95 -2.34 4.03
N ARG A 5 -27.06 -1.06 3.68
CA ARG A 5 -26.44 -0.52 2.45
C ARG A 5 -24.92 -0.64 2.53
N THR A 6 -24.29 -0.78 1.36
CA THR A 6 -22.82 -0.90 1.26
C THR A 6 -22.18 0.48 1.23
N LEU A 7 -21.15 0.68 2.06
CA LEU A 7 -20.33 1.88 2.10
C LEU A 7 -18.89 1.51 1.77
N VAL A 8 -18.33 2.10 0.71
CA VAL A 8 -16.91 1.97 0.38
C VAL A 8 -16.15 3.14 1.01
N VAL A 9 -15.15 2.84 1.83
CA VAL A 9 -14.33 3.84 2.52
C VAL A 9 -12.90 3.75 2.01
N ALA A 10 -12.41 4.83 1.42
CA ALA A 10 -11.05 4.94 0.92
C ALA A 10 -10.14 5.66 1.92
N LEU A 11 -9.16 4.93 2.47
CA LEU A 11 -8.14 5.47 3.36
C LEU A 11 -6.96 5.97 2.54
N GLY A 12 -6.72 7.29 2.55
CA GLY A 12 -5.54 7.85 1.89
C GLY A 12 -4.23 7.34 2.49
N GLY A 13 -3.15 7.27 1.70
CA GLY A 13 -1.82 6.87 2.23
C GLY A 13 -1.36 7.73 3.41
N ASN A 14 -1.69 9.03 3.37
CA ASN A 14 -1.44 9.99 4.45
C ASN A 14 -2.31 9.80 5.70
N ALA A 15 -3.41 9.04 5.60
CA ALA A 15 -4.24 8.68 6.74
C ALA A 15 -3.63 7.54 7.57
N LEU A 16 -2.75 6.74 6.94
CA LEU A 16 -2.08 5.61 7.59
C LEU A 16 -0.66 5.99 8.06
N LEU A 17 0.01 6.88 7.34
CA LEU A 17 1.31 7.42 7.74
C LEU A 17 1.43 8.86 7.24
N LYS A 18 1.51 9.84 8.14
CA LYS A 18 1.46 11.25 7.76
C LYS A 18 2.77 11.68 7.12
N ARG A 19 2.69 12.68 6.25
CA ARG A 19 3.89 13.25 5.61
C ARG A 19 4.86 13.76 6.68
N GLY A 20 6.10 13.28 6.64
CA GLY A 20 7.16 13.65 7.57
C GLY A 20 7.24 12.81 8.84
N GLU A 21 6.30 11.89 9.08
CA GLU A 21 6.45 10.89 10.13
C GLU A 21 7.51 9.85 9.73
N PRO A 22 8.31 9.35 10.70
CA PRO A 22 9.16 8.18 10.47
C PRO A 22 8.34 6.99 9.96
N LEU A 23 8.92 6.24 9.02
CA LEU A 23 8.32 5.05 8.42
C LEU A 23 8.46 3.84 9.35
N GLU A 24 7.97 3.99 10.59
CA GLU A 24 8.07 3.00 11.66
C GLU A 24 6.73 2.30 11.91
N ALA A 25 6.80 1.00 12.22
CA ALA A 25 5.62 0.17 12.43
C ALA A 25 4.72 0.69 13.55
N ASP A 26 5.29 1.17 14.66
CA ASP A 26 4.51 1.65 15.81
C ASP A 26 3.74 2.93 15.51
N ILE A 27 4.32 3.82 14.70
CA ILE A 27 3.66 5.05 14.25
C ILE A 27 2.49 4.68 13.34
N GLN A 28 2.73 3.76 12.39
CA GLN A 28 1.68 3.28 11.50
C GLN A 28 0.54 2.61 12.26
N ARG A 29 0.85 1.78 13.27
CA ARG A 29 -0.14 1.13 14.15
C ARG A 29 -1.00 2.16 14.88
N LYS A 30 -0.41 3.23 15.41
CA LYS A 30 -1.15 4.31 16.10
C LYS A 30 -2.14 5.01 15.17
N ASN A 31 -1.72 5.33 13.94
CA ASN A 31 -2.60 5.95 12.95
C ASN A 31 -3.73 5.00 12.50
N ILE A 32 -3.40 3.73 12.27
CA ILE A 32 -4.38 2.68 11.92
C ILE A 32 -5.41 2.50 13.04
N GLU A 33 -4.98 2.49 14.30
CA GLU A 33 -5.87 2.35 15.45
C GLU A 33 -6.89 3.50 15.54
N LEU A 34 -6.46 4.73 15.21
CA LEU A 34 -7.38 5.87 15.12
C LEU A 34 -8.43 5.67 14.01
N ALA A 35 -8.01 5.23 12.81
CA ALA A 35 -8.93 4.95 11.72
C ALA A 35 -9.89 3.80 12.05
N ALA A 36 -9.38 2.73 12.68
CA ALA A 36 -10.15 1.54 13.05
C ALA A 36 -11.31 1.88 13.99
N ARG A 37 -11.08 2.77 14.98
CA ARG A 37 -12.14 3.26 15.87
C ARG A 37 -13.31 3.89 15.12
N THR A 38 -13.03 4.78 14.17
CA THR A 38 -14.07 5.44 13.36
C THR A 38 -14.78 4.44 12.45
N ILE A 39 -14.04 3.56 11.79
CA ILE A 39 -14.60 2.53 10.90
C ILE A 39 -15.50 1.58 11.68
N ALA A 40 -15.11 1.17 12.88
CA ALA A 40 -15.91 0.27 13.71
C ALA A 40 -17.31 0.84 14.00
N GLN A 41 -17.42 2.15 14.22
CA GLN A 41 -18.70 2.83 14.40
C GLN A 41 -19.55 2.79 13.13
N LEU A 42 -18.95 2.96 11.94
CA LEU A 42 -19.66 2.89 10.66
C LEU A 42 -20.30 1.50 10.43
N THR A 43 -19.66 0.42 10.88
CA THR A 43 -20.21 -0.95 10.70
C THR A 43 -21.54 -1.20 11.42
N ARG A 44 -21.90 -0.33 12.39
CA ARG A 44 -23.20 -0.38 13.08
C ARG A 44 -24.37 -0.11 12.13
N GLN A 45 -24.16 0.74 11.11
CA GLN A 45 -25.20 1.13 10.17
C GLN A 45 -24.96 0.59 8.75
N TRP A 46 -23.70 0.36 8.38
CA TRP A 46 -23.30 0.05 7.01
C TRP A 46 -22.64 -1.32 6.88
N ARG A 47 -22.75 -1.92 5.69
CA ARG A 47 -21.81 -2.97 5.25
C ARG A 47 -20.58 -2.26 4.66
N VAL A 48 -19.47 -2.30 5.38
CA VAL A 48 -18.28 -1.51 5.01
C VAL A 48 -17.32 -2.34 4.15
N VAL A 49 -16.85 -1.74 3.05
CA VAL A 49 -15.70 -2.19 2.27
C VAL A 49 -14.60 -1.15 2.42
N LEU A 50 -13.39 -1.59 2.78
CA LEU A 50 -12.24 -0.71 2.96
C LEU A 50 -11.28 -0.86 1.79
N VAL A 51 -10.81 0.27 1.27
CA VAL A 51 -9.67 0.35 0.36
C VAL A 51 -8.65 1.32 0.93
N HIS A 52 -7.38 1.16 0.59
CA HIS A 52 -6.33 2.01 1.10
C HIS A 52 -5.28 2.35 0.03
N GLY A 53 -4.64 3.51 0.18
CA GLY A 53 -3.39 3.81 -0.51
C GLY A 53 -2.19 3.12 0.15
N ASN A 54 -1.08 3.01 -0.56
CA ASN A 54 0.14 2.33 -0.10
C ASN A 54 1.44 3.10 -0.40
N GLY A 55 1.36 4.34 -0.89
CA GLY A 55 2.52 5.10 -1.41
C GLY A 55 3.74 5.13 -0.48
N PRO A 56 3.60 5.56 0.80
CA PRO A 56 4.72 5.55 1.75
C PRO A 56 5.28 4.14 2.00
N GLN A 57 4.42 3.13 2.08
CA GLN A 57 4.78 1.75 2.43
C GLN A 57 5.51 1.06 1.26
N VAL A 58 4.97 1.16 0.04
CA VAL A 58 5.63 0.60 -1.14
C VAL A 58 6.95 1.34 -1.43
N GLY A 59 7.04 2.63 -1.12
CA GLY A 59 8.29 3.40 -1.17
C GLY A 59 9.35 2.88 -0.19
N LEU A 60 8.96 2.60 1.06
CA LEU A 60 9.86 1.99 2.04
C LEU A 60 10.35 0.61 1.57
N LEU A 61 9.42 -0.24 1.11
CA LEU A 61 9.75 -1.58 0.61
C LEU A 61 10.70 -1.50 -0.58
N ALA A 62 10.52 -0.55 -1.49
CA ALA A 62 11.43 -0.34 -2.62
C ALA A 62 12.85 0.05 -2.18
N LEU A 63 12.97 0.91 -1.15
CA LEU A 63 14.26 1.28 -0.56
C LEU A 63 14.94 0.07 0.10
N GLN A 64 14.20 -0.71 0.88
CA GLN A 64 14.70 -1.93 1.54
C GLN A 64 15.13 -2.99 0.52
N ASN A 65 14.29 -3.26 -0.48
CA ASN A 65 14.54 -4.17 -1.60
C ASN A 65 15.78 -3.77 -2.41
N SER A 66 16.06 -2.47 -2.52
CA SER A 66 17.25 -1.95 -3.21
C SER A 66 18.52 -1.97 -2.35
N ALA A 67 18.38 -1.91 -1.03
CA ALA A 67 19.51 -1.93 -0.11
C ALA A 67 20.10 -3.34 0.06
N TYR A 68 19.32 -4.38 -0.21
CA TYR A 68 19.78 -5.77 -0.14
C TYR A 68 20.51 -6.19 -1.43
N ALA A 69 21.85 -6.25 -1.38
CA ALA A 69 22.68 -6.42 -2.57
C ALA A 69 22.82 -7.88 -3.07
N ASN A 70 22.43 -8.89 -2.28
CA ASN A 70 22.74 -10.29 -2.60
C ASN A 70 21.74 -10.93 -3.59
N VAL A 71 20.62 -10.28 -3.88
CA VAL A 71 19.63 -10.77 -4.86
C VAL A 71 19.16 -9.65 -5.77
N THR A 72 18.57 -10.02 -6.91
CA THR A 72 17.90 -9.05 -7.77
C THR A 72 16.67 -8.49 -7.03
N PRO A 73 16.47 -7.16 -7.00
CA PRO A 73 15.29 -6.56 -6.41
C PRO A 73 13.99 -7.08 -7.03
N TYR A 74 12.98 -7.35 -6.20
CA TYR A 74 11.64 -7.69 -6.68
C TYR A 74 11.02 -6.54 -7.48
N PRO A 75 10.20 -6.84 -8.50
CA PRO A 75 9.44 -5.84 -9.25
C PRO A 75 8.39 -5.13 -8.39
N LEU A 76 7.98 -3.93 -8.82
CA LEU A 76 7.12 -3.05 -8.04
C LEU A 76 5.71 -3.62 -7.79
N ASP A 77 5.20 -4.46 -8.67
CA ASP A 77 3.90 -5.14 -8.51
C ASP A 77 3.92 -6.12 -7.32
N ILE A 78 5.00 -6.88 -7.15
CA ILE A 78 5.23 -7.76 -6.00
C ILE A 78 5.34 -6.93 -4.71
N LEU A 79 6.12 -5.86 -4.71
CA LEU A 79 6.19 -4.94 -3.56
C LEU A 79 4.83 -4.30 -3.25
N GLY A 80 4.03 -4.05 -4.30
CA GLY A 80 2.65 -3.63 -4.19
C GLY A 80 1.81 -4.65 -3.41
N ALA A 81 1.89 -5.94 -3.78
CA ALA A 81 1.22 -7.02 -3.08
C ALA A 81 1.70 -7.18 -1.62
N GLU A 82 3.00 -7.08 -1.36
CA GLU A 82 3.57 -7.09 0.00
C GLU A 82 2.98 -5.95 0.85
N SER A 83 2.87 -4.75 0.28
CA SER A 83 2.29 -3.60 0.99
C SER A 83 0.80 -3.78 1.32
N GLN A 84 0.04 -4.51 0.50
CA GLN A 84 -1.35 -4.87 0.80
C GLN A 84 -1.41 -5.79 2.02
N GLY A 85 -0.55 -6.80 2.08
CA GLY A 85 -0.44 -7.70 3.23
C GLY A 85 -0.04 -6.94 4.50
N MET A 86 0.97 -6.08 4.41
CA MET A 86 1.44 -5.24 5.53
C MET A 86 0.32 -4.36 6.10
N ILE A 87 -0.33 -3.55 5.26
CA ILE A 87 -1.38 -2.61 5.69
C ILE A 87 -2.64 -3.36 6.13
N GLY A 88 -3.06 -4.33 5.34
CA GLY A 88 -4.25 -5.13 5.60
C GLY A 88 -4.15 -5.89 6.93
N TYR A 89 -3.00 -6.50 7.22
CA TYR A 89 -2.75 -7.16 8.50
C TYR A 89 -2.94 -6.21 9.68
N MET A 90 -2.34 -5.03 9.65
CA MET A 90 -2.46 -4.05 10.73
C MET A 90 -3.89 -3.52 10.89
N LEU A 91 -4.58 -3.23 9.78
CA LEU A 91 -5.99 -2.81 9.79
C LEU A 91 -6.90 -3.91 10.35
N GLN A 92 -6.70 -5.16 9.93
CA GLN A 92 -7.49 -6.30 10.40
C GLN A 92 -7.31 -6.50 11.91
N GLN A 93 -6.07 -6.46 12.42
CA GLN A 93 -5.81 -6.55 13.85
C GLN A 93 -6.51 -5.43 14.63
N ALA A 94 -6.33 -4.18 14.20
CA ALA A 94 -6.94 -3.04 14.89
C ALA A 94 -8.48 -3.11 14.87
N LEU A 95 -9.08 -3.45 13.73
CA LEU A 95 -10.54 -3.59 13.63
C LEU A 95 -11.06 -4.76 14.46
N LYS A 96 -10.35 -5.90 14.53
CA LYS A 96 -10.75 -7.03 15.37
C LYS A 96 -10.73 -6.69 16.86
N ASN A 97 -9.84 -5.81 17.31
CA ASN A 97 -9.87 -5.31 18.68
C ASN A 97 -11.15 -4.53 19.01
N HIS A 98 -11.72 -3.81 18.04
CA HIS A 98 -12.99 -3.07 18.21
C HIS A 98 -14.23 -3.89 17.90
N LEU A 99 -14.08 -4.97 17.14
CA LEU A 99 -15.16 -5.79 16.59
C LEU A 99 -14.82 -7.29 16.74
N PRO A 100 -14.68 -7.82 17.97
CA PRO A 100 -14.16 -9.17 18.21
C PRO A 100 -14.99 -10.24 17.49
N GLU A 101 -16.31 -10.14 17.55
CA GLU A 101 -17.26 -11.10 16.96
C GLU A 101 -17.40 -11.02 15.44
N ARG A 102 -16.68 -10.10 14.76
CA ARG A 102 -17.15 -9.60 13.45
C ARG A 102 -16.72 -10.32 12.19
N GLU A 103 -15.80 -11.26 12.08
CA GLU A 103 -15.20 -11.68 10.79
C GLU A 103 -14.76 -10.55 9.82
N ILE A 104 -13.44 -10.43 9.70
CA ILE A 104 -12.79 -9.38 8.90
C ILE A 104 -11.76 -10.08 8.03
N SER A 105 -11.92 -9.93 6.71
CA SER A 105 -11.04 -10.53 5.72
C SER A 105 -10.27 -9.45 4.98
N VAL A 106 -9.00 -9.73 4.72
CA VAL A 106 -8.13 -8.94 3.84
C VAL A 106 -7.95 -9.72 2.56
N LEU A 107 -8.17 -9.07 1.43
CA LEU A 107 -8.12 -9.69 0.11
C LEU A 107 -6.99 -9.04 -0.69
N LEU A 108 -6.03 -9.86 -1.13
CA LEU A 108 -5.10 -9.44 -2.16
C LEU A 108 -5.88 -9.12 -3.42
N THR A 109 -5.65 -7.94 -3.97
CA THR A 109 -6.44 -7.40 -5.07
C THR A 109 -5.51 -7.03 -6.23
N GLN A 110 -5.84 -7.52 -7.41
CA GLN A 110 -5.22 -7.12 -8.68
C GLN A 110 -6.18 -6.19 -9.41
N VAL A 111 -5.63 -5.21 -10.11
CA VAL A 111 -6.37 -4.26 -10.94
C VAL A 111 -5.79 -4.32 -12.33
N GLU A 112 -6.63 -4.60 -13.32
CA GLU A 112 -6.25 -4.51 -14.72
C GLU A 112 -6.10 -3.04 -15.12
N VAL A 113 -5.05 -2.74 -15.88
CA VAL A 113 -4.74 -1.40 -16.38
C VAL A 113 -4.39 -1.48 -17.85
N ASP A 114 -4.62 -0.38 -18.58
CA ASP A 114 -4.25 -0.31 -20.00
C ASP A 114 -2.73 -0.29 -20.14
N ALA A 115 -2.18 -1.26 -20.88
CA ALA A 115 -0.75 -1.32 -21.16
C ALA A 115 -0.23 -0.09 -21.95
N ASN A 116 -1.13 0.64 -22.61
CA ASN A 116 -0.82 1.85 -23.37
C ASN A 116 -1.14 3.14 -22.58
N ASP A 117 -1.46 3.06 -21.29
CA ASP A 117 -1.76 4.23 -20.46
C ASP A 117 -0.61 5.25 -20.56
N PRO A 118 -0.87 6.53 -20.87
CA PRO A 118 0.17 7.57 -20.94
C PRO A 118 0.94 7.80 -19.63
N ALA A 119 0.40 7.35 -18.50
CA ALA A 119 1.10 7.34 -17.21
C ALA A 119 2.23 6.29 -17.19
N PHE A 120 2.15 5.26 -18.02
CA PHE A 120 3.31 4.44 -18.32
C PHE A 120 4.28 5.25 -19.17
N PRO A 121 5.58 5.20 -18.84
CA PRO A 121 6.57 5.87 -19.66
C PRO A 121 6.52 5.31 -21.08
N GLN A 122 6.09 6.12 -22.05
CA GLN A 122 6.20 5.74 -23.45
C GLN A 122 7.67 5.71 -23.85
N SER A 123 8.12 4.55 -24.34
CA SER A 123 9.44 4.25 -24.92
C SER A 123 10.58 3.89 -23.94
N ASN A 124 11.56 3.18 -24.51
CA ASN A 124 12.72 2.49 -23.94
C ASN A 124 13.72 3.38 -23.17
N GLN A 125 13.23 4.32 -22.36
CA GLN A 125 14.00 5.40 -21.79
C GLN A 125 14.17 5.22 -20.27
N ILE A 126 15.43 5.06 -19.88
CA ILE A 126 15.90 4.85 -18.51
C ILE A 126 15.57 6.09 -17.66
N TYR A 127 14.77 5.95 -16.60
CA TYR A 127 14.58 6.99 -15.59
C TYR A 127 15.92 7.31 -14.92
N ARG A 128 16.36 8.57 -15.04
CA ARG A 128 17.44 9.16 -14.23
C ARG A 128 16.82 10.16 -13.25
N PRO A 129 16.87 9.91 -11.93
CA PRO A 129 16.52 10.93 -10.95
C PRO A 129 17.52 12.09 -11.02
N HIS A 130 17.02 13.32 -11.01
CA HIS A 130 17.86 14.51 -10.84
C HIS A 130 18.36 14.59 -9.38
N LEU A 131 19.51 13.97 -9.11
CA LEU A 131 20.24 14.15 -7.86
C LEU A 131 21.04 15.46 -7.94
N ARG A 132 20.79 16.38 -6.99
CA ARG A 132 21.75 17.45 -6.67
C ARG A 132 23.05 16.78 -6.21
N ARG A 133 24.18 17.26 -6.75
CA ARG A 133 25.54 16.73 -6.55
C ARG A 133 25.96 16.78 -5.07
N SER A 134 25.58 15.79 -4.26
CA SER A 134 26.33 15.39 -3.05
C SER A 134 25.69 14.17 -2.37
N ALA A 135 26.48 13.10 -2.31
CA ALA A 135 26.38 11.90 -1.46
C ALA A 135 25.38 10.78 -1.82
N GLY A 136 25.94 9.63 -2.20
CA GLY A 136 25.29 8.31 -2.20
C GLY A 136 25.32 7.58 -3.56
N PRO A 137 25.67 6.28 -3.61
CA PRO A 137 25.63 5.52 -4.86
C PRO A 137 24.19 5.43 -5.40
N CYS A 138 24.07 5.70 -6.70
CA CYS A 138 22.83 5.68 -7.46
C CYS A 138 22.23 4.27 -7.51
N VAL A 139 21.01 4.09 -6.99
CA VAL A 139 20.23 2.87 -7.21
C VAL A 139 19.61 2.96 -8.61
N THR A 140 20.26 2.36 -9.60
CA THR A 140 19.70 2.18 -10.94
C THR A 140 18.81 0.93 -10.95
N GLY A 141 17.53 1.10 -10.63
CA GLY A 141 16.49 0.10 -10.88
C GLY A 141 16.19 -0.03 -12.38
N ARG A 142 17.05 -0.72 -13.13
CA ARG A 142 16.69 -1.27 -14.45
C ARG A 142 15.84 -2.52 -14.20
N LYS A 143 14.52 -2.40 -14.13
CA LYS A 143 13.52 -3.45 -14.44
C LYS A 143 12.14 -2.88 -14.14
N GLY A 144 11.22 -3.08 -15.08
CA GLY A 144 10.07 -2.23 -15.29
C GLY A 144 9.09 -2.13 -14.12
N LEU A 145 8.16 -1.20 -14.28
CA LEU A 145 6.78 -1.27 -13.79
C LEU A 145 6.09 -2.49 -14.42
N GLY A 146 6.69 -3.67 -14.27
CA GLY A 146 6.19 -4.92 -14.82
C GLY A 146 5.00 -5.33 -13.98
N ILE A 147 3.84 -4.76 -14.28
CA ILE A 147 2.58 -5.41 -13.97
C ILE A 147 2.62 -6.68 -14.80
N GLN A 148 2.94 -7.82 -14.19
CA GLN A 148 2.79 -9.10 -14.88
C GLN A 148 1.29 -9.35 -15.05
N SER A 149 0.71 -8.76 -16.09
CA SER A 149 -0.54 -9.24 -16.68
C SER A 149 -0.23 -10.60 -17.30
N ARG A 150 -0.30 -11.65 -16.48
CA ARG A 150 -0.49 -13.00 -17.00
C ARG A 150 -1.99 -13.16 -17.17
N ARG A 151 -2.43 -13.13 -18.43
CA ARG A 151 -3.63 -13.87 -18.82
C ARG A 151 -3.45 -15.34 -18.44
#